data_AF-A0A3B0R076-F1
#
_entry.id   AF-A0A3B0R076-F1
#
_cell.length_a   1.000
_cell.length_b   1.000
_cell.length_c   1.000
_cell.angle_alpha   90.00
_cell.angle_beta   90.00
_cell.angle_gamma   90.00
#
_symmetry.space_group_name_H-M   'P 1'
#
loop_
_entity.id
_entity.type
_entity.pdbx_description
1 polymer ?
#
loop_
_entity_poly.entity_id
_entity_poly.type
_entity_poly.pdbx_seq_one_letter_code
_entity_poly.pdbx_strand_id
1 'polypeptide(L)'
;MLWRHLFGYLPLNIAQAIAGFGGIFLLTRLLSPAQFGMYSLVFSVVTITHSLCFTWIEASVARSYVRAEADQRLADHLATAFQYLLYGTGIVGVIGFTAIFALPLSAELKTVLGYGIGSMLIKSFLILSLEARKAAREVNRYSMIEFFNVMASFGFGMAIVFF
;
A
#
# COMPACT_ATOMS: atom_id res chain seq x y z
N MET A 1 -1.33 -23.91 19.73
CA MET A 1 -1.56 -22.45 19.71
C MET A 1 -0.97 -21.76 18.48
N LEU A 2 0.25 -22.11 18.04
CA LEU A 2 0.88 -21.56 16.81
C LEU A 2 0.06 -21.83 15.52
N TRP A 3 -0.43 -23.05 15.34
CA TRP A 3 -1.18 -23.47 14.15
C TRP A 3 -2.46 -22.66 13.90
N ARG A 4 -3.19 -22.26 14.95
CA ARG A 4 -4.43 -21.50 14.83
C ARG A 4 -4.19 -20.06 14.36
N HIS A 5 -3.02 -19.49 14.68
CA HIS A 5 -2.60 -18.19 14.15
C HIS A 5 -2.03 -18.29 12.74
N LEU A 6 -1.30 -19.38 12.42
CA LEU A 6 -0.81 -19.68 11.05
C LEU A 6 -1.95 -19.78 10.04
N PHE A 7 -3.03 -20.50 10.37
CA PHE A 7 -4.21 -20.60 9.51
C PHE A 7 -4.94 -19.26 9.34
N GLY A 8 -4.82 -18.31 10.28
CA GLY A 8 -5.41 -16.99 10.17
C GLY A 8 -4.76 -16.09 9.12
N TYR A 9 -3.46 -16.29 8.83
CA TYR A 9 -2.73 -15.55 7.80
C TYR A 9 -2.66 -16.29 6.46
N LEU A 10 -2.86 -17.61 6.45
CA LEU A 10 -2.70 -18.44 5.27
C LEU A 10 -3.55 -17.97 4.07
N PRO A 11 -4.86 -17.65 4.20
CA PRO A 11 -5.66 -17.17 3.08
C PRO A 11 -5.13 -15.87 2.49
N LEU A 12 -4.69 -14.95 3.35
CA LEU A 12 -4.10 -13.69 2.92
C LEU A 12 -2.78 -13.93 2.16
N ASN A 13 -1.90 -14.78 2.68
CA ASN A 13 -0.63 -15.09 2.03
C ASN A 13 -0.84 -15.75 0.65
N ILE A 14 -1.83 -16.64 0.53
CA ILE A 14 -2.22 -17.23 -0.76
C ILE A 14 -2.72 -16.16 -1.72
N ALA A 15 -3.59 -15.24 -1.27
CA ALA A 15 -4.06 -14.13 -2.08
C ALA A 15 -2.92 -13.23 -2.55
N GLN A 16 -1.96 -12.91 -1.68
CA GLN A 16 -0.77 -12.14 -2.04
C GLN A 16 0.11 -12.88 -3.05
N ALA A 17 0.30 -14.20 -2.90
CA ALA A 17 1.03 -15.00 -3.86
C ALA A 17 0.33 -15.01 -5.23
N ILE A 18 -1.00 -15.20 -5.26
CA ILE A 18 -1.79 -15.16 -6.50
C ILE A 18 -1.68 -13.79 -7.17
N ALA A 19 -1.88 -12.71 -6.42
CA ALA A 19 -1.83 -11.36 -6.99
C ALA A 19 -0.41 -10.99 -7.46
N GLY A 20 0.62 -11.36 -6.70
CA GLY A 20 2.02 -11.10 -7.03
C GLY A 20 2.51 -11.88 -8.25
N PHE A 21 2.45 -13.22 -8.18
CA PHE A 21 2.91 -14.07 -9.29
C PHE A 21 1.95 -14.04 -10.49
N GLY A 22 0.65 -14.09 -10.24
CA GLY A 22 -0.38 -14.01 -11.27
C GLY A 22 -0.37 -12.65 -11.96
N GLY A 23 -0.12 -11.56 -11.23
CA GLY A 23 0.04 -10.23 -11.79
C GLY A 23 1.19 -10.15 -12.79
N ILE A 24 2.37 -10.65 -12.43
CA ILE A 24 3.50 -10.70 -13.36
C ILE A 24 3.13 -11.54 -14.60
N PHE A 25 2.65 -12.77 -14.39
CA PHE A 25 2.30 -13.69 -15.47
C PHE A 25 1.28 -13.12 -16.47
N LEU A 26 0.25 -12.46 -15.96
CA LEU A 26 -0.82 -11.87 -16.78
C LEU A 26 -0.36 -10.58 -17.44
N LEU A 27 0.22 -9.65 -16.68
CA LEU A 27 0.63 -8.34 -17.22
C LEU A 27 1.69 -8.48 -18.32
N THR A 28 2.63 -9.43 -18.22
CA THR A 28 3.62 -9.65 -19.29
C THR A 28 3.02 -10.21 -20.58
N ARG A 29 1.80 -10.76 -20.53
CA ARG A 29 1.08 -11.26 -21.72
C ARG A 29 0.06 -10.29 -22.26
N LEU A 30 -0.54 -9.49 -21.37
CA LEU A 30 -1.58 -8.52 -21.73
C LEU A 30 -1.00 -7.19 -22.21
N LEU A 31 0.13 -6.77 -21.65
CA LEU A 31 0.77 -5.50 -21.99
C LEU A 31 1.87 -5.70 -23.02
N SER A 32 2.04 -4.69 -23.89
CA SER A 32 3.24 -4.61 -24.72
C SER A 32 4.50 -4.39 -23.87
N PRO A 33 5.71 -4.72 -24.37
CA PRO A 33 6.95 -4.52 -23.62
C PRO A 33 7.15 -3.07 -23.14
N ALA A 34 6.74 -2.08 -23.94
CA ALA A 34 6.84 -0.67 -23.59
C ALA A 34 5.91 -0.30 -22.42
N GLN A 35 4.66 -0.77 -22.45
CA GLN A 35 3.68 -0.53 -21.39
C GLN A 35 4.07 -1.22 -20.08
N PHE A 36 4.54 -2.47 -20.16
CA PHE A 36 5.03 -3.19 -18.99
C PHE A 36 6.24 -2.47 -18.38
N GLY A 37 7.17 -1.98 -19.21
CA GLY A 37 8.31 -1.18 -18.75
C GLY A 37 7.89 0.09 -18.01
N MET A 38 6.91 0.84 -18.53
CA MET A 38 6.37 2.02 -17.85
C MET A 38 5.69 1.67 -16.53
N TYR A 39 4.87 0.62 -16.52
CA TYR A 39 4.22 0.13 -15.30
C TYR A 39 5.25 -0.25 -14.22
N SER A 40 6.25 -1.05 -14.57
CA SER A 40 7.30 -1.47 -13.63
C SER A 40 8.09 -0.29 -13.10
N LEU A 41 8.44 0.69 -13.95
CA LEU A 41 9.14 1.90 -13.52
C LEU A 41 8.31 2.68 -12.51
N VAL A 42 7.04 2.94 -12.80
CA VAL A 42 6.15 3.68 -11.89
C VAL A 42 5.94 2.92 -10.59
N PHE A 43 5.72 1.61 -10.66
CA PHE A 43 5.58 0.75 -9.49
C PHE A 43 6.81 0.80 -8.59
N SER A 44 8.01 0.76 -9.16
CA SER A 44 9.27 0.89 -8.41
C SER A 44 9.42 2.27 -7.76
N VAL A 45 9.16 3.37 -8.49
CA VAL A 45 9.22 4.73 -7.95
C VAL A 45 8.26 4.90 -6.78
N VAL A 46 7.01 4.46 -6.94
CA VAL A 46 5.99 4.50 -5.90
C VAL A 46 6.41 3.67 -4.69
N THR A 47 6.89 2.44 -4.89
CA THR A 47 7.29 1.55 -3.79
C THR A 47 8.45 2.14 -2.99
N ILE A 48 9.47 2.66 -3.68
CA ILE A 48 10.61 3.30 -3.03
C ILE A 48 10.17 4.55 -2.28
N THR A 49 9.35 5.40 -2.89
CA THR A 49 8.84 6.62 -2.26
C THR A 49 8.04 6.30 -1.00
N HIS A 50 7.12 5.33 -1.09
CA HIS A 50 6.36 4.88 0.07
C HIS A 50 7.27 4.35 1.18
N SER A 51 8.24 3.52 0.81
CA SER A 51 9.20 2.94 1.76
C SER A 51 9.97 4.02 2.50
N LEU A 52 10.53 5.00 1.77
CA LEU A 52 11.33 6.07 2.35
C LEU A 52 10.50 7.04 3.20
N CYS A 53 9.25 7.31 2.83
CA CYS A 53 8.44 8.35 3.48
C CYS A 53 7.50 7.83 4.59
N PHE A 54 6.88 6.65 4.43
CA PHE A 54 5.74 6.26 5.26
C PHE A 54 6.01 5.05 6.17
N THR A 55 6.90 4.14 5.79
CA THR A 55 7.13 2.91 6.59
C THR A 55 7.65 3.19 8.01
N TRP A 56 8.29 4.33 8.22
CA TRP A 56 8.74 4.76 9.56
C TRP A 56 7.57 5.11 10.48
N ILE A 57 6.50 5.71 9.94
CA ILE A 57 5.28 6.03 10.70
C ILE A 57 4.57 4.72 11.05
N GLU A 58 4.44 3.81 10.08
CA GLU A 58 3.88 2.47 10.26
C GLU A 58 4.63 1.67 11.34
N ALA A 59 5.97 1.66 11.27
CA ALA A 59 6.81 1.01 12.25
C ALA A 59 6.68 1.63 13.65
N SER A 60 6.46 2.95 13.74
CA SER A 60 6.26 3.64 15.02
C SER A 60 5.00 3.14 15.75
N VAL A 61 3.92 2.92 15.01
CA VAL A 61 2.67 2.32 15.52
C VAL A 61 2.93 0.90 15.98
N ALA A 62 3.51 0.06 15.11
CA ALA A 62 3.79 -1.34 15.45
C ALA A 62 4.64 -1.51 16.72
N ARG A 63 5.64 -0.64 16.91
CA ARG A 63 6.54 -0.70 18.08
C ARG A 63 5.94 -0.12 19.35
N SER A 64 5.18 0.97 19.24
CA SER A 64 4.75 1.76 20.41
C SER A 64 3.33 1.46 20.88
N TYR A 65 2.56 0.69 20.11
CA TYR A 65 1.16 0.36 20.40
C TYR A 65 0.97 -0.18 21.82
N VAL A 66 1.68 -1.26 22.18
CA VAL A 66 1.53 -1.94 23.47
C VAL A 66 1.84 -1.02 24.64
N ARG A 67 2.86 -0.16 24.48
CA ARG A 67 3.22 0.83 25.50
C ARG A 67 2.15 1.91 25.63
N ALA A 68 1.67 2.45 24.52
CA ALA A 68 0.63 3.47 24.52
C ALA A 68 -0.71 2.95 25.09
N GLU A 69 -1.02 1.67 24.85
CA GLU A 69 -2.17 0.99 25.46
C GLU A 69 -2.02 0.85 26.97
N ALA A 70 -0.85 0.41 27.45
CA ALA A 70 -0.56 0.30 28.89
C ALA A 70 -0.62 1.66 29.60
N ASP A 71 -0.16 2.73 28.93
CA ASP A 71 -0.19 4.10 29.43
C ASP A 71 -1.56 4.80 29.27
N GLN A 72 -2.60 4.09 28.78
CA GLN A 72 -3.94 4.64 28.45
C GLN A 72 -3.93 5.84 27.49
N ARG A 73 -2.92 5.93 26.62
CA ARG A 73 -2.71 7.01 25.63
C ARG A 73 -2.78 6.52 24.18
N LEU A 74 -3.42 5.38 23.95
CA LEU A 74 -3.50 4.78 22.61
C LEU A 74 -4.17 5.71 21.59
N ALA A 75 -5.25 6.38 21.99
CA ALA A 75 -5.97 7.31 21.11
C ALA A 75 -5.07 8.47 20.65
N ASP A 76 -4.34 9.09 21.58
CA ASP A 76 -3.42 10.20 21.29
C ASP A 76 -2.27 9.75 20.39
N HIS A 77 -1.72 8.55 20.65
CA HIS A 77 -0.65 7.97 19.83
C HIS A 77 -1.11 7.72 18.40
N LEU A 78 -2.28 7.10 18.20
CA LEU A 78 -2.83 6.84 16.87
C LEU A 78 -3.21 8.14 16.16
N ALA A 79 -3.83 9.09 16.85
CA ALA A 79 -4.17 10.40 16.29
C ALA A 79 -2.91 11.11 15.78
N THR A 80 -1.83 11.08 16.56
CA THR A 80 -0.53 11.62 16.17
C THR A 80 0.03 10.93 14.93
N ALA A 81 -0.03 9.60 14.86
CA ALA A 81 0.43 8.85 13.69
C ALA A 81 -0.36 9.18 12.42
N PHE A 82 -1.70 9.26 12.50
CA PHE A 82 -2.55 9.66 11.37
C PHE A 82 -2.33 11.12 10.96
N GLN A 83 -2.07 12.01 11.91
CA GLN A 83 -1.76 13.41 11.63
C GLN A 83 -0.43 13.55 10.89
N TYR A 84 0.63 12.85 11.33
CA TYR A 84 1.90 12.82 10.60
C TYR A 84 1.77 12.17 9.24
N LEU A 85 0.95 11.12 9.11
CA LEU A 85 0.64 10.53 7.82
C LEU A 85 -0.03 11.54 6.90
N LEU A 86 -1.02 12.30 7.38
CA LEU A 86 -1.71 13.34 6.60
C LEU A 86 -0.76 14.44 6.13
N TYR A 87 0.14 14.91 7.01
CA TYR A 87 1.17 15.87 6.62
C TYR A 87 2.15 15.29 5.61
N GLY A 88 2.61 14.06 5.84
CA GLY A 88 3.48 13.34 4.93
C GLY A 88 2.86 13.16 3.55
N THR A 89 1.59 12.75 3.48
CA THR A 89 0.89 12.58 2.20
C THR A 89 0.66 13.92 1.49
N GLY A 90 0.38 14.99 2.23
CA GLY A 90 0.32 16.35 1.68
C GLY A 90 1.66 16.77 1.06
N ILE A 91 2.77 16.61 1.78
CA ILE A 91 4.11 17.00 1.31
C ILE A 91 4.52 16.15 0.11
N VAL A 92 4.45 14.82 0.22
CA VAL A 92 4.81 13.89 -0.86
C VAL A 92 3.92 14.10 -2.08
N GLY A 93 2.62 14.36 -1.87
CA GLY A 93 1.69 14.67 -2.94
C GLY A 93 2.06 15.96 -3.68
N VAL A 94 2.26 17.06 -2.96
CA VAL A 94 2.64 18.35 -3.58
C VAL A 94 3.95 18.22 -4.36
N ILE A 95 4.97 17.63 -3.75
CA ILE A 95 6.28 17.43 -4.40
C ILE A 95 6.15 16.52 -5.62
N GLY A 96 5.48 15.37 -5.47
CA GLY A 96 5.30 14.37 -6.51
C GLY A 96 4.53 14.90 -7.71
N PHE A 97 3.36 15.53 -7.50
CA PHE A 97 2.58 16.10 -8.58
C PHE A 97 3.28 17.28 -9.24
N THR A 98 3.96 18.14 -8.47
CA THR A 98 4.74 19.24 -9.04
C THR A 98 5.88 18.71 -9.91
N ALA A 99 6.58 17.67 -9.48
CA ALA A 99 7.62 17.01 -10.28
C ALA A 99 7.05 16.43 -11.58
N ILE A 100 5.87 15.79 -11.55
CA ILE A 100 5.19 15.27 -12.75
C ILE A 100 4.91 16.41 -13.75
N PHE A 101 4.43 17.55 -13.28
CA PHE A 101 4.14 18.69 -14.16
C PHE A 101 5.41 19.35 -14.70
N ALA A 102 6.41 19.56 -13.85
CA ALA A 102 7.64 20.28 -14.18
C ALA A 102 8.59 19.49 -15.10
N LEU A 103 8.64 18.16 -14.98
CA LEU A 103 9.53 17.34 -15.79
C LEU A 103 9.02 17.15 -17.23
N PRO A 104 9.92 17.11 -18.23
CA PRO A 104 9.58 16.90 -19.64
C PRO A 104 9.31 15.41 -19.94
N LEU A 105 8.31 14.84 -19.27
CA LEU A 105 7.87 13.45 -19.44
C LEU A 105 6.77 13.36 -20.52
N SER A 106 6.63 12.18 -21.15
CA SER A 106 5.49 11.91 -22.05
C SER A 106 4.16 12.01 -21.30
N ALA A 107 3.09 12.41 -22.00
CA ALA A 107 1.76 12.55 -21.41
C ALA A 107 1.25 11.23 -20.78
N GLU A 108 1.57 10.11 -21.43
CA GLU A 108 1.26 8.77 -20.92
C GLU A 108 1.97 8.51 -19.58
N LEU A 109 3.29 8.75 -19.50
CA LEU A 109 4.05 8.53 -18.27
C LEU A 109 3.60 9.46 -17.14
N LYS A 110 3.25 10.72 -17.43
CA LYS A 110 2.68 11.64 -16.45
C LYS A 110 1.36 11.10 -15.87
N THR A 111 0.52 10.53 -16.73
CA THR A 111 -0.76 9.96 -16.34
C THR A 111 -0.59 8.74 -15.44
N VAL A 112 0.26 7.78 -15.84
CA VAL A 112 0.53 6.56 -15.06
C VAL A 112 1.20 6.90 -13.72
N LEU A 113 2.16 7.84 -13.70
CA LEU A 113 2.74 8.36 -12.46
C LEU A 113 1.69 9.02 -11.56
N GLY A 114 0.77 9.81 -12.12
CA GLY A 114 -0.31 10.45 -11.38
C GLY A 114 -1.20 9.43 -10.67
N TYR A 115 -1.63 8.37 -11.36
CA TYR A 115 -2.39 7.27 -10.76
C TYR A 115 -1.56 6.50 -9.73
N GLY A 116 -0.27 6.24 -10.00
CA GLY A 116 0.63 5.56 -9.09
C GLY A 116 0.82 6.32 -7.77
N ILE A 117 1.15 7.61 -7.83
CA ILE A 117 1.31 8.45 -6.65
C ILE A 117 -0.04 8.63 -5.93
N GLY A 118 -1.11 8.94 -6.66
CA GLY A 118 -2.44 9.11 -6.04
C GLY A 118 -2.89 7.86 -5.28
N SER A 119 -2.78 6.69 -5.90
CA SER A 119 -3.13 5.42 -5.25
C SER A 119 -2.22 5.09 -4.06
N MET A 120 -0.92 5.36 -4.15
CA MET A 120 0.03 5.21 -3.03
C MET A 120 -0.37 6.05 -1.82
N LEU A 121 -0.69 7.33 -2.02
CA LEU A 121 -1.06 8.27 -0.95
C LEU A 121 -2.37 7.87 -0.27
N ILE A 122 -3.32 7.30 -1.02
CA ILE A 122 -4.56 6.78 -0.44
C ILE A 122 -4.28 5.48 0.31
N LYS A 123 -3.49 4.58 -0.30
CA LYS A 123 -3.18 3.26 0.25
C LYS A 123 -2.40 3.34 1.56
N SER A 124 -1.55 4.35 1.77
CA SER A 124 -0.80 4.50 3.01
C SER A 124 -1.70 4.65 4.25
N PHE A 125 -2.90 5.24 4.13
CA PHE A 125 -3.88 5.29 5.23
C PHE A 125 -4.44 3.91 5.58
N LEU A 126 -4.70 3.09 4.57
CA LEU A 126 -5.12 1.72 4.77
C LEU A 126 -4.01 0.91 5.45
N ILE A 127 -2.76 1.05 4.99
CA ILE A 127 -1.61 0.34 5.57
C ILE A 127 -1.44 0.73 7.04
N LEU A 128 -1.45 2.02 7.39
CA LEU A 128 -1.33 2.45 8.79
C LEU A 128 -2.47 1.90 9.67
N SER A 129 -3.69 1.85 9.13
CA SER A 129 -4.86 1.26 9.82
C SER A 129 -4.68 -0.24 10.06
N LEU A 130 -4.14 -0.96 9.07
CA LEU A 130 -3.85 -2.38 9.17
C LEU A 130 -2.71 -2.67 10.16
N GLU A 131 -1.69 -1.83 10.19
CA GLU A 131 -0.60 -1.92 11.18
C GLU A 131 -1.11 -1.75 12.61
N ALA A 132 -2.02 -0.80 12.85
CA ALA A 132 -2.66 -0.65 14.15
C ALA A 132 -3.45 -1.92 14.55
N ARG A 133 -4.22 -2.50 13.63
CA ARG A 133 -4.97 -3.76 13.88
C ARG A 133 -4.06 -4.95 14.12
N LYS A 134 -2.96 -5.04 13.38
CA LYS A 134 -1.94 -6.08 13.55
C LYS A 134 -1.30 -5.96 14.93
N ALA A 135 -0.96 -4.74 15.36
CA ALA A 135 -0.41 -4.47 16.69
C ALA A 135 -1.41 -4.78 17.82
N ALA A 136 -2.71 -4.55 17.58
CA ALA A 136 -3.81 -4.93 18.47
C ALA A 136 -4.09 -6.45 18.55
N ARG A 137 -3.32 -7.27 17.83
CA ARG A 137 -3.53 -8.74 17.70
C ARG A 137 -4.88 -9.13 17.08
N GLU A 138 -5.50 -8.23 16.32
CA GLU A 138 -6.74 -8.50 15.58
C GLU A 138 -6.47 -9.23 14.25
N VAL A 139 -5.76 -10.37 14.32
CA VAL A 139 -5.27 -11.12 13.14
C VAL A 139 -6.38 -11.37 12.12
N ASN A 140 -7.57 -11.80 12.57
CA ASN A 140 -8.67 -12.12 11.65
C ASN A 140 -9.20 -10.87 10.91
N ARG A 141 -9.31 -9.73 11.60
CA ARG A 141 -9.80 -8.48 10.99
C ARG A 141 -8.76 -7.92 10.02
N TYR A 142 -7.50 -7.92 10.42
CA TYR A 142 -6.37 -7.59 9.56
C TYR A 142 -6.37 -8.45 8.29
N SER A 143 -6.39 -9.78 8.45
CA SER A 143 -6.30 -10.72 7.33
C SER A 143 -7.49 -10.59 6.38
N MET A 144 -8.70 -10.40 6.91
CA MET A 144 -9.90 -10.27 6.08
C MET A 144 -9.88 -8.98 5.26
N ILE A 145 -9.59 -7.83 5.88
CA ILE A 145 -9.55 -6.54 5.17
C ILE A 145 -8.46 -6.58 4.09
N GLU A 146 -7.26 -7.04 4.43
CA GLU A 146 -6.17 -7.06 3.47
C GLU A 146 -6.41 -8.10 2.35
N PHE A 147 -7.01 -9.25 2.67
CA PHE A 147 -7.41 -10.23 1.65
C PHE A 147 -8.35 -9.61 0.62
N PHE A 148 -9.42 -8.93 1.07
CA PHE A 148 -10.35 -8.26 0.18
C PHE A 148 -9.68 -7.15 -0.60
N ASN A 149 -8.83 -6.35 0.04
CA ASN A 149 -8.08 -5.29 -0.62
C ASN A 149 -7.20 -5.84 -1.76
N VAL A 150 -6.43 -6.90 -1.51
CA VAL A 150 -5.54 -7.52 -2.50
C VAL A 150 -6.36 -8.14 -3.63
N MET A 151 -7.39 -8.93 -3.33
CA MET A 151 -8.19 -9.62 -4.34
C MET A 151 -9.06 -8.66 -5.17
N ALA A 152 -9.66 -7.65 -4.54
CA ALA A 152 -10.44 -6.64 -5.25
C ALA A 152 -9.54 -5.78 -6.15
N SER A 153 -8.39 -5.30 -5.64
CA SER A 153 -7.45 -4.50 -6.44
C SER A 153 -6.91 -5.29 -7.62
N PHE A 154 -6.53 -6.55 -7.40
CA PHE A 154 -6.04 -7.43 -8.45
C PHE A 154 -7.14 -7.74 -9.49
N GLY A 155 -8.31 -8.19 -9.04
CA GLY A 155 -9.42 -8.54 -9.92
C GLY A 155 -9.93 -7.35 -10.73
N PHE A 156 -10.07 -6.18 -10.09
CA PHE A 156 -10.48 -4.94 -10.77
C PHE A 156 -9.43 -4.47 -11.76
N GLY A 157 -8.15 -4.50 -11.40
CA GLY A 157 -7.05 -4.16 -12.31
C GLY A 157 -7.02 -5.07 -13.54
N MET A 158 -7.20 -6.38 -13.36
CA MET A 158 -7.28 -7.31 -14.48
C MET A 158 -8.52 -7.05 -15.34
N ALA A 159 -9.69 -6.83 -14.74
CA ALA A 159 -10.91 -6.55 -15.50
C ALA A 159 -10.77 -5.33 -16.42
N ILE A 160 -10.14 -4.25 -15.94
CA ILE A 160 -9.89 -3.05 -16.75
C ILE A 160 -8.93 -3.32 -17.92
N VAL A 161 -7.97 -4.24 -17.75
CA VAL A 161 -7.02 -4.55 -18.84
C VAL A 161 -7.66 -5.48 -19.87
N PHE A 162 -8.62 -6.32 -19.46
CA PHE A 162 -9.30 -7.28 -20.33
C PHE A 162 -10.48 -6.67 -21.12
N PHE A 163 -11.15 -5.63 -20.61
CA PHE A 163 -12.32 -4.99 -21.22
C PHE A 163 -11.98 -3.58 -21.72
#